data_AF-A0A2V1BSC2-F1
#
_entry.id   AF-A0A2V1BSC2-F1
#
_cell.length_a   1.000
_cell.length_b   1.000
_cell.length_c   1.000
_cell.angle_alpha   90.00
_cell.angle_beta   90.00
_cell.angle_gamma   90.00
#
_symmetry.space_group_name_H-M   'P 1'
#
loop_
_entity.id
_entity.type
_entity.pdbx_description
1 polymer ?
#
loop_
_entity_poly.entity_id
_entity_poly.type
_entity_poly.pdbx_seq_one_letter_code
_entity_poly.pdbx_strand_id
1 'polypeptide(L)'
;MEYRPLHGKPDDEDVDDDRRHKCSFISRYLPSERKIMIAIITALLSLLFIISTSKQSPDSPYERRTINGYYTRNQDYMTLDPAADFLWEPMITEVFGIIRISDAPSDVAAISMFHQMHCIASFRKALQNARSGIDIGIDQTDDPHWPHCLHYMLQTVLCFADDTLERPGNGSSVGAINGYNDQRKCRSSEELYNRLNSEGIAKAYFTAPDGLDLRG
;
A
#
# COMPACT_ATOMS: atom_id res chain seq x y z
N MET A 1 -85.32 47.96 -37.13
CA MET A 1 -85.23 47.64 -38.57
C MET A 1 -83.74 47.52 -38.89
N GLU A 2 -83.17 46.35 -39.14
CA GLU A 2 -83.58 45.26 -40.06
C GLU A 2 -83.50 45.68 -41.53
N TYR A 3 -83.08 44.84 -42.48
CA TYR A 3 -82.87 43.38 -42.46
C TYR A 3 -81.80 42.99 -43.51
N ARG A 4 -81.10 41.85 -43.36
CA ARG A 4 -80.63 40.94 -44.43
C ARG A 4 -79.92 39.70 -43.82
N PRO A 5 -79.87 38.54 -44.50
CA PRO A 5 -80.18 37.27 -43.83
C PRO A 5 -79.04 36.23 -43.83
N LEU A 6 -79.26 35.19 -43.03
CA LEU A 6 -78.48 33.94 -43.03
C LEU A 6 -78.98 32.98 -44.13
N HIS A 7 -78.06 32.30 -44.82
CA HIS A 7 -78.14 30.85 -45.12
C HIS A 7 -76.86 30.37 -45.84
N GLY A 8 -76.51 29.09 -45.63
CA GLY A 8 -75.29 28.47 -46.18
C GLY A 8 -74.73 27.38 -45.27
N LYS A 9 -75.31 26.17 -45.33
CA LYS A 9 -74.86 24.93 -44.67
C LYS A 9 -75.65 23.75 -45.28
N PRO A 10 -75.20 22.49 -45.18
CA PRO A 10 -73.84 21.99 -44.94
C PRO A 10 -73.32 21.42 -46.29
N ASP A 11 -72.77 20.23 -46.55
CA ASP A 11 -72.33 19.01 -45.83
C ASP A 11 -71.14 18.41 -46.63
N ASP A 12 -70.20 17.73 -45.96
CA ASP A 12 -69.71 16.38 -46.33
C ASP A 12 -68.59 15.91 -45.37
N GLU A 13 -68.45 14.60 -45.20
CA GLU A 13 -67.60 13.93 -44.21
C GLU A 13 -66.24 13.51 -44.78
N ASP A 14 -65.21 13.44 -43.92
CA ASP A 14 -64.08 12.52 -44.17
C ASP A 14 -63.48 12.01 -42.85
N VAL A 15 -63.24 10.70 -42.76
CA VAL A 15 -62.86 9.98 -41.53
C VAL A 15 -61.57 9.20 -41.74
N ASP A 16 -60.45 9.64 -41.14
CA ASP A 16 -59.41 8.82 -40.46
C ASP A 16 -58.15 9.64 -40.12
N ASP A 17 -57.91 9.94 -38.83
CA ASP A 17 -56.58 10.39 -38.36
C ASP A 17 -56.17 10.01 -36.91
N ASP A 18 -56.84 9.05 -36.27
CA ASP A 18 -56.52 8.66 -34.87
C ASP A 18 -55.24 7.81 -34.74
N ARG A 19 -54.48 7.62 -35.82
CA ARG A 19 -53.24 6.80 -35.83
C ARG A 19 -51.93 7.55 -36.07
N ARG A 20 -51.92 8.76 -36.63
CA ARG A 20 -50.65 9.50 -36.88
C ARG A 20 -50.06 10.16 -35.64
N HIS A 21 -50.86 10.52 -34.65
CA HIS A 21 -50.44 11.41 -33.57
C HIS A 21 -49.51 10.79 -32.50
N LYS A 22 -49.56 9.47 -32.25
CA LYS A 22 -48.80 8.85 -31.14
C LYS A 22 -47.30 8.62 -31.41
N CYS A 23 -46.87 8.44 -32.66
CA CYS A 23 -45.44 8.23 -32.97
C CYS A 23 -44.61 9.53 -32.98
N SER A 24 -45.24 10.71 -33.09
CA SER A 24 -44.55 12.00 -33.18
C SER A 24 -43.80 12.39 -31.89
N PHE A 25 -44.31 11.97 -30.73
CA PHE A 25 -43.86 12.50 -29.44
C PHE A 25 -42.50 11.96 -28.98
N ILE A 26 -42.22 10.68 -29.25
CA ILE A 26 -41.01 9.98 -28.76
C ILE A 26 -39.74 10.48 -29.50
N SER A 27 -39.86 10.83 -30.78
CA SER A 27 -38.73 11.26 -31.62
C SER A 27 -38.03 12.54 -31.12
N ARG A 28 -38.74 13.44 -30.43
CA ARG A 28 -38.21 14.75 -30.02
C ARG A 28 -37.21 14.73 -28.86
N TYR A 29 -37.06 13.61 -28.16
CA TYR A 29 -36.17 13.49 -27.00
C TYR A 29 -34.91 12.63 -27.22
N LEU A 30 -34.75 12.01 -28.41
CA LEU A 30 -33.51 11.33 -28.74
C LEU A 30 -32.39 12.36 -28.98
N PRO A 31 -31.29 12.37 -28.20
CA PRO A 31 -30.16 13.24 -28.47
C PRO A 31 -29.50 12.82 -29.80
N SER A 32 -29.23 13.78 -30.68
CA SER A 32 -28.52 13.50 -31.92
C SER A 32 -27.14 12.89 -31.64
N GLU A 33 -26.65 12.05 -32.55
CA GLU A 33 -25.39 11.30 -32.39
C GLU A 33 -24.21 12.18 -31.95
N ARG A 34 -24.15 13.42 -32.47
CA ARG A 34 -23.15 14.41 -32.06
C ARG A 34 -23.21 14.76 -30.56
N LYS A 35 -24.40 14.87 -29.96
CA LYS A 35 -24.56 15.10 -28.52
C LYS A 35 -24.12 13.89 -27.70
N ILE A 36 -24.41 12.68 -28.17
CA ILE A 36 -23.97 11.42 -27.53
C ILE A 36 -22.44 11.34 -27.57
N MET A 37 -21.83 11.57 -28.74
CA MET A 37 -20.37 11.57 -28.91
C MET A 37 -19.68 12.63 -28.05
N ILE A 38 -20.22 13.87 -27.99
CA ILE A 38 -19.69 14.92 -27.11
C ILE A 38 -19.76 14.49 -25.64
N ALA A 39 -20.90 13.93 -25.19
CA ALA A 39 -21.06 13.47 -23.81
C ALA A 39 -20.04 12.37 -23.46
N ILE A 40 -19.85 11.38 -24.34
CA ILE A 40 -18.85 10.31 -24.18
C ILE A 40 -17.43 10.90 -24.11
N ILE A 41 -17.08 11.81 -25.01
CA ILE A 41 -15.76 12.46 -25.02
C ILE A 41 -15.54 13.25 -23.72
N THR A 42 -16.53 14.01 -23.23
CA THR A 42 -16.41 14.72 -21.95
C THR A 42 -16.30 13.78 -20.75
N ALA A 43 -17.00 12.65 -20.76
CA ALA A 43 -16.90 11.64 -19.71
C ALA A 43 -15.52 10.98 -19.70
N LEU A 44 -14.98 10.60 -20.87
CA LEU A 44 -13.64 10.05 -21.01
C LEU A 44 -12.56 11.05 -20.60
N LEU A 45 -12.67 12.33 -21.00
CA LEU A 45 -11.72 13.37 -20.60
C LEU A 45 -11.77 13.64 -19.08
N SER A 46 -12.95 13.66 -18.48
CA SER A 46 -13.08 13.81 -17.02
C SER A 46 -12.55 12.58 -16.27
N LEU A 47 -12.74 11.36 -16.79
CA LEU A 47 -12.18 10.14 -16.21
C LEU A 47 -10.64 10.12 -16.32
N LEU A 48 -10.09 10.52 -17.46
CA LEU A 48 -8.64 10.67 -17.65
C LEU A 48 -8.05 11.75 -16.73
N PHE A 49 -8.78 12.85 -16.49
CA PHE A 49 -8.39 13.88 -15.53
C PHE A 49 -8.43 13.35 -14.08
N ILE A 50 -9.46 12.58 -13.71
CA ILE A 50 -9.54 11.92 -12.40
C ILE A 50 -8.38 10.92 -12.22
N ILE A 51 -8.06 10.12 -13.24
CA ILE A 51 -6.91 9.19 -13.21
C ILE A 51 -5.58 9.95 -13.10
N SER A 52 -5.41 11.07 -13.81
CA SER A 52 -4.20 11.91 -13.77
C SER A 52 -4.05 12.68 -12.44
N THR A 53 -5.16 13.01 -11.78
CA THR A 53 -5.18 13.64 -10.45
C THR A 53 -5.23 12.63 -9.29
N SER A 54 -5.40 11.34 -9.59
CA SER A 54 -5.25 10.25 -8.63
C SER A 54 -3.81 10.22 -8.16
N LYS A 55 -3.57 10.73 -6.96
CA LYS A 55 -2.24 10.82 -6.38
C LYS A 55 -1.58 9.45 -6.31
N GLN A 56 -0.68 9.17 -7.25
CA GLN A 56 0.55 8.48 -6.86
C GLN A 56 1.16 9.31 -5.72
N SER A 57 1.49 8.65 -4.62
CA SER A 57 2.36 9.25 -3.61
C SER A 57 3.60 9.80 -4.31
N PRO A 58 4.14 10.97 -3.93
CA PRO A 58 5.35 11.47 -4.56
C PRO A 58 6.46 10.44 -4.37
N ASP A 59 6.91 9.81 -5.47
CA ASP A 59 8.05 8.89 -5.49
C ASP A 59 9.17 9.49 -4.63
N SER A 60 9.62 8.75 -3.62
CA SER A 60 10.73 9.19 -2.80
C SER A 60 11.95 9.47 -3.70
N PRO A 61 12.76 10.51 -3.44
CA PRO A 61 14.04 10.64 -4.14
C PRO A 61 14.92 9.38 -3.98
N TYR A 62 14.71 8.60 -2.91
CA TYR A 62 15.36 7.32 -2.64
C TYR A 62 14.65 6.08 -3.23
N GLU A 63 13.52 6.21 -3.95
CA GLU A 63 12.63 5.08 -4.29
C GLU A 63 13.31 3.95 -5.10
N ARG A 64 14.32 4.29 -5.92
CA ARG A 64 14.68 3.53 -7.13
C ARG A 64 15.85 2.56 -7.06
N ARG A 65 16.63 2.47 -5.97
CA ARG A 65 17.81 1.58 -5.93
C ARG A 65 17.45 0.15 -5.55
N THR A 66 17.06 -0.63 -6.56
CA THR A 66 16.97 -2.10 -6.45
C THR A 66 18.35 -2.73 -6.57
N ILE A 67 18.64 -3.74 -5.75
CA ILE A 67 19.86 -4.54 -5.76
C ILE A 67 19.52 -6.02 -5.98
N ASN A 68 20.50 -6.80 -6.44
CA ASN A 68 20.46 -8.25 -6.21
C ASN A 68 20.82 -8.50 -4.75
N GLY A 69 20.00 -9.26 -4.04
CA GLY A 69 20.26 -9.66 -2.66
C GLY A 69 20.32 -11.18 -2.51
N TYR A 70 21.04 -11.65 -1.50
CA TYR A 70 21.08 -13.07 -1.11
C TYR A 70 20.85 -13.21 0.38
N TYR A 71 20.10 -14.23 0.80
CA TYR A 71 19.94 -14.54 2.23
C TYR A 71 21.07 -15.45 2.69
N THR A 72 21.81 -15.01 3.70
CA THR A 72 22.94 -15.73 4.31
C THR A 72 22.54 -16.29 5.68
N ARG A 73 23.30 -17.27 6.19
CA ARG A 73 23.05 -17.86 7.51
C ARG A 73 24.00 -17.30 8.57
N ASN A 74 23.66 -16.13 9.11
CA ASN A 74 24.38 -15.53 10.24
C ASN A 74 23.81 -16.05 11.57
N GLN A 75 24.64 -16.74 12.37
CA GLN A 75 24.18 -17.36 13.63
C GLN A 75 24.05 -16.39 14.81
N ASP A 76 24.68 -15.22 14.74
CA ASP A 76 24.71 -14.26 15.85
C ASP A 76 23.34 -13.59 16.04
N TYR A 77 22.55 -13.52 14.97
CA TYR A 77 21.14 -13.12 14.97
C TYR A 77 20.17 -14.31 15.16
N MET A 78 20.66 -15.54 15.38
CA MET A 78 19.86 -16.76 15.57
C MET A 78 19.90 -17.28 17.02
N THR A 79 20.06 -16.38 18.00
CA THR A 79 20.15 -16.73 19.42
C THR A 79 19.33 -15.83 20.33
N LEU A 80 18.82 -16.41 21.43
CA LEU A 80 18.18 -15.71 22.56
C LEU A 80 19.19 -15.40 23.69
N ASP A 81 20.46 -15.77 23.53
CA ASP A 81 21.50 -15.52 24.54
C ASP A 81 21.68 -14.00 24.78
N PRO A 82 21.59 -13.51 26.03
CA PRO A 82 21.86 -12.11 26.36
C PRO A 82 23.23 -11.60 25.94
N ALA A 83 24.22 -12.49 25.76
CA ALA A 83 25.54 -12.12 25.23
C ALA A 83 25.47 -11.53 23.80
N ALA A 84 24.38 -11.76 23.06
CA ALA A 84 24.14 -11.19 21.74
C ALA A 84 23.21 -9.95 21.75
N ASP A 85 22.72 -9.47 22.91
CA ASP A 85 21.75 -8.37 22.98
C ASP A 85 22.26 -7.09 22.31
N PHE A 86 23.57 -6.82 22.35
CA PHE A 86 24.20 -5.65 21.72
C PHE A 86 23.96 -5.53 20.20
N LEU A 87 23.66 -6.64 19.50
CA LEU A 87 23.29 -6.64 18.08
C LEU A 87 21.86 -6.14 17.83
N TRP A 88 21.03 -6.11 18.87
CA TRP A 88 19.60 -5.79 18.82
C TRP A 88 19.24 -4.49 19.55
N GLU A 89 20.06 -4.06 20.53
CA GLU A 89 19.88 -2.80 21.27
C GLU A 89 19.56 -1.58 20.39
N PRO A 90 20.20 -1.34 19.22
CA PRO A 90 19.84 -0.20 18.38
C PRO A 90 18.38 -0.24 17.90
N MET A 91 17.85 -1.43 17.63
CA MET A 91 16.53 -1.66 17.03
C MET A 91 15.39 -1.59 18.04
N ILE A 92 15.65 -1.94 19.31
CA ILE A 92 14.61 -2.02 20.34
C ILE A 92 14.22 -0.65 20.92
N THR A 93 15.01 0.41 20.66
CA THR A 93 14.68 1.76 21.13
C THR A 93 13.47 2.36 20.39
N GLU A 94 12.54 2.96 21.14
CA GLU A 94 11.29 3.56 20.62
C GLU A 94 11.52 4.66 19.56
N VAL A 95 12.71 5.28 19.56
CA VAL A 95 13.09 6.34 18.61
C VAL A 95 13.82 5.84 17.37
N PHE A 96 14.09 4.53 17.27
CA PHE A 96 14.79 3.94 16.13
C PHE A 96 14.00 4.11 14.83
N GLY A 97 14.65 4.65 13.79
CA GLY A 97 14.02 4.85 12.49
C GLY A 97 13.02 6.00 12.39
N ILE A 98 12.80 6.77 13.45
CA ILE A 98 11.90 7.93 13.43
C ILE A 98 12.65 9.16 12.90
N ILE A 99 12.09 9.75 11.84
CA ILE A 99 12.58 10.94 11.15
C ILE A 99 11.59 12.10 11.27
N ARG A 100 12.07 13.33 11.09
CA ARG A 100 11.20 14.51 10.89
C ARG A 100 10.70 14.56 9.45
N ILE A 101 9.43 14.90 9.27
CA ILE A 101 8.83 15.08 7.93
C ILE A 101 8.46 16.55 7.63
N SER A 102 8.49 17.43 8.63
CA SER A 102 8.61 18.88 8.44
C SER A 102 9.32 19.55 9.64
N ASP A 103 9.45 20.89 9.59
CA ASP A 103 10.00 21.69 10.68
C ASP A 103 9.13 21.71 11.95
N ALA A 104 7.87 21.23 11.88
CA ALA A 104 6.99 21.17 13.04
C ALA A 104 7.49 20.12 14.06
N PRO A 105 7.67 20.46 15.35
CA PRO A 105 8.32 19.58 16.32
C PRO A 105 7.70 18.18 16.49
N SER A 106 6.38 18.07 16.28
CA SER A 106 5.58 16.84 16.39
C SER A 106 5.38 16.10 15.07
N ASP A 107 5.85 16.63 13.93
CA ASP A 107 5.58 16.08 12.61
C ASP A 107 6.69 15.10 12.21
N VAL A 108 6.51 13.86 12.67
CA VAL A 108 7.49 12.78 12.60
C VAL A 108 6.88 11.51 12.02
N ALA A 109 7.70 10.69 11.37
CA ALA A 109 7.29 9.39 10.83
C ALA A 109 8.39 8.34 11.04
N ALA A 110 8.00 7.08 11.25
CA ALA A 110 8.92 5.96 11.21
C ALA A 110 9.13 5.50 9.76
N ILE A 111 10.39 5.29 9.35
CA ILE A 111 10.68 4.58 8.09
C ILE A 111 10.35 3.09 8.30
N SER A 112 9.44 2.53 7.49
CA SER A 112 8.85 1.20 7.71
C SER A 112 9.87 0.07 7.92
N MET A 113 11.01 0.09 7.24
CA MET A 113 12.08 -0.91 7.41
C MET A 113 12.59 -0.97 8.86
N PHE A 114 12.78 0.18 9.51
CA PHE A 114 13.28 0.24 10.88
C PHE A 114 12.19 -0.14 11.89
N HIS A 115 10.92 0.16 11.61
CA HIS A 115 9.80 -0.33 12.40
C HIS A 115 9.65 -1.86 12.31
N GLN A 116 9.89 -2.46 11.13
CA GLN A 116 9.95 -3.91 10.94
C GLN A 116 11.10 -4.54 11.74
N MET A 117 12.29 -3.91 11.73
CA MET A 117 13.43 -4.34 12.55
C MET A 117 13.14 -4.25 14.06
N HIS A 118 12.49 -3.16 14.51
CA HIS A 118 12.01 -3.01 15.89
C HIS A 118 11.05 -4.15 16.27
N CYS A 119 10.07 -4.47 15.42
CA CYS A 119 9.14 -5.57 15.66
C CYS A 119 9.85 -6.93 15.85
N ILE A 120 10.90 -7.21 15.06
CA ILE A 120 11.68 -8.44 15.18
C ILE A 120 12.50 -8.45 16.49
N ALA A 121 13.09 -7.31 16.87
CA ALA A 121 13.78 -7.16 18.16
C ALA A 121 12.83 -7.37 19.35
N SER A 122 11.61 -6.83 19.27
CA SER A 122 10.55 -7.00 20.28
C SER A 122 10.08 -8.45 20.40
N PHE A 123 9.97 -9.22 19.29
CA PHE A 123 9.76 -10.68 19.38
C PHE A 123 10.90 -11.39 20.11
N ARG A 124 12.16 -11.06 19.76
CA ARG A 124 13.32 -11.66 20.42
C ARG A 124 13.28 -11.39 21.93
N LYS A 125 12.88 -10.18 22.34
CA LYS A 125 12.73 -9.83 23.75
C LYS A 125 11.59 -10.57 24.45
N ALA A 126 10.43 -10.70 23.80
CA ALA A 126 9.32 -11.51 24.33
C ALA A 126 9.72 -12.98 24.51
N LEU A 127 10.47 -13.56 23.56
CA LEU A 127 11.00 -14.92 23.67
C LEU A 127 12.07 -15.07 24.77
N GLN A 128 12.90 -14.05 25.01
CA GLN A 128 13.82 -14.01 26.16
C GLN A 128 13.06 -13.96 27.49
N ASN A 129 12.02 -13.13 27.58
CA ASN A 129 11.18 -12.98 28.77
C ASN A 129 10.49 -14.31 29.11
N ALA A 130 9.81 -14.91 28.13
CA ALA A 130 9.14 -16.21 28.28
C ALA A 130 10.14 -17.34 28.65
N ARG A 131 11.32 -17.38 28.02
CA ARG A 131 12.41 -18.32 28.38
C ARG A 131 12.91 -18.12 29.83
N SER A 132 12.81 -16.90 30.34
CA SER A 132 13.19 -16.54 31.71
C SER A 132 12.08 -16.80 32.75
N GLY A 133 10.93 -17.34 32.34
CA GLY A 133 9.78 -17.60 33.20
C GLY A 133 8.92 -16.38 33.49
N ILE A 134 9.08 -15.29 32.72
CA ILE A 134 8.19 -14.12 32.75
C ILE A 134 6.98 -14.44 31.87
N ASP A 135 5.77 -14.28 32.40
CA ASP A 135 4.55 -14.34 31.60
C ASP A 135 4.50 -13.14 30.64
N ILE A 136 4.26 -13.41 29.35
CA ILE A 136 4.17 -12.39 28.29
C ILE A 136 2.72 -12.16 27.84
N GLY A 137 1.75 -12.81 28.49
CA GLY A 137 0.34 -12.68 28.18
C GLY A 137 -0.11 -13.43 26.93
N ILE A 138 -1.35 -13.16 26.51
CA ILE A 138 -2.06 -13.84 25.42
C ILE A 138 -2.30 -12.89 24.25
N ASP A 139 -2.65 -11.63 24.50
CA ASP A 139 -2.90 -10.63 23.45
C ASP A 139 -2.54 -9.19 23.84
N GLN A 140 -2.92 -8.22 22.99
CA GLN A 140 -2.59 -6.80 23.14
C GLN A 140 -3.10 -6.11 24.42
N THR A 141 -3.96 -6.76 25.22
CA THR A 141 -4.30 -6.26 26.57
C THR A 141 -3.20 -6.47 27.59
N ASP A 142 -2.32 -7.45 27.36
CA ASP A 142 -1.34 -7.92 28.33
C ASP A 142 0.06 -7.37 28.02
N ASP A 143 0.46 -7.40 26.75
CA ASP A 143 1.68 -6.76 26.23
C ASP A 143 1.35 -5.89 25.01
N PRO A 144 1.73 -4.60 25.01
CA PRO A 144 1.41 -3.69 23.91
C PRO A 144 2.31 -3.85 22.68
N HIS A 145 3.34 -4.70 22.70
CA HIS A 145 4.34 -4.84 21.63
C HIS A 145 4.14 -6.13 20.82
N TRP A 146 4.48 -7.30 21.37
CA TRP A 146 4.60 -8.54 20.58
C TRP A 146 3.31 -8.92 19.81
N PRO A 147 2.08 -8.70 20.32
CA PRO A 147 0.86 -9.02 19.58
C PRO A 147 0.64 -8.10 18.36
N HIS A 148 0.91 -6.79 18.51
CA HIS A 148 0.82 -5.87 17.37
C HIS A 148 1.94 -6.12 16.37
N CYS A 149 3.16 -6.40 16.85
CA CYS A 149 4.31 -6.73 16.00
C CYS A 149 4.00 -7.96 15.15
N LEU A 150 3.33 -8.99 15.71
CA LEU A 150 2.95 -10.21 15.01
C LEU A 150 2.01 -9.93 13.83
N HIS A 151 0.98 -9.11 14.06
CA HIS A 151 0.06 -8.69 13.01
C HIS A 151 0.72 -7.76 11.98
N TYR A 152 1.55 -6.80 12.41
CA TYR A 152 2.26 -5.88 11.51
C TYR A 152 3.28 -6.59 10.61
N MET A 153 3.97 -7.60 11.13
CA MET A 153 4.90 -8.41 10.33
C MET A 153 4.16 -9.35 9.36
N LEU A 154 3.00 -9.90 9.73
CA LEU A 154 2.12 -10.61 8.80
C LEU A 154 1.63 -9.70 7.67
N GLN A 155 1.14 -8.50 8.00
CA GLN A 155 0.77 -7.49 7.00
C GLN A 155 1.95 -7.08 6.11
N THR A 156 3.16 -6.96 6.67
CA THR A 156 4.39 -6.67 5.94
C THR A 156 4.71 -7.75 4.91
N VAL A 157 4.67 -9.03 5.30
CA VAL A 157 4.91 -10.17 4.37
C VAL A 157 3.88 -10.19 3.25
N LEU A 158 2.60 -10.00 3.56
CA LEU A 158 1.52 -9.92 2.57
C LEU A 158 1.62 -8.68 1.67
N CYS A 159 2.19 -7.57 2.15
CA CYS A 159 2.42 -6.36 1.37
C CYS A 159 3.62 -6.48 0.42
N PHE A 160 4.67 -7.20 0.80
CA PHE A 160 5.83 -7.45 -0.07
C PHE A 160 5.57 -8.56 -1.09
N ALA A 161 4.79 -9.59 -0.72
CA ALA A 161 4.36 -10.68 -1.60
C ALA A 161 5.50 -11.33 -2.43
N ASP A 162 6.64 -11.60 -1.78
CA ASP A 162 7.85 -12.17 -2.40
C ASP A 162 7.54 -13.50 -3.11
N ASP A 163 7.72 -13.54 -4.43
CA ASP A 163 7.45 -14.68 -5.31
C ASP A 163 8.70 -15.56 -5.57
N THR A 164 9.80 -15.31 -4.85
CA THR A 164 11.04 -16.10 -4.96
C THR A 164 10.81 -17.58 -4.65
N LEU A 165 11.07 -18.45 -5.63
CA LEU A 165 11.01 -19.90 -5.46
C LEU A 165 12.21 -20.43 -4.66
N GLU A 166 12.06 -20.53 -3.34
CA GLU A 166 13.09 -21.02 -2.44
C GLU A 166 13.48 -22.49 -2.65
N ARG A 167 14.77 -22.78 -2.47
CA ARG A 167 15.37 -24.11 -2.66
C ARG A 167 15.74 -24.78 -1.33
N PRO A 168 16.01 -26.11 -1.34
CA PRO A 168 16.74 -26.77 -0.26
C PRO A 168 18.16 -26.20 -0.17
N GLY A 169 18.68 -26.07 1.05
CA GLY A 169 20.08 -25.69 1.25
C GLY A 169 21.07 -26.71 0.66
N ASN A 170 22.27 -26.25 0.29
CA ASN A 170 23.32 -27.13 -0.22
C ASN A 170 23.59 -28.31 0.73
N GLY A 171 23.40 -29.54 0.23
CA GLY A 171 23.55 -30.78 1.00
C GLY A 171 22.24 -31.38 1.54
N SER A 172 21.12 -30.66 1.50
CA SER A 172 19.81 -31.17 1.96
C SER A 172 19.15 -32.13 0.97
N SER A 173 19.40 -33.43 1.12
CA SER A 173 18.62 -34.47 0.44
C SER A 173 17.20 -34.57 1.02
N VAL A 174 16.27 -33.77 0.49
CA VAL A 174 14.84 -33.75 0.86
C VAL A 174 14.60 -33.41 2.35
N GLY A 175 15.10 -32.25 2.79
CA GLY A 175 14.82 -31.74 4.14
C GLY A 175 15.17 -30.25 4.30
N ALA A 176 14.20 -29.46 4.75
CA ALA A 176 14.26 -27.99 4.88
C ALA A 176 14.55 -27.22 3.57
N ILE A 177 13.49 -26.66 2.99
CA ILE A 177 13.57 -25.44 2.16
C ILE A 177 14.00 -24.29 3.09
N ASN A 178 14.89 -23.42 2.63
CA ASN A 178 15.38 -22.29 3.43
C ASN A 178 15.79 -21.04 2.63
N GLY A 179 15.77 -21.09 1.30
CA GLY A 179 16.06 -19.93 0.44
C GLY A 179 17.46 -19.33 0.59
N TYR A 180 18.39 -20.00 1.29
CA TYR A 180 19.75 -19.47 1.48
C TYR A 180 20.51 -19.51 0.16
N ASN A 181 21.12 -18.38 -0.20
CA ASN A 181 21.78 -18.12 -1.49
C ASN A 181 20.85 -18.11 -2.72
N ASP A 182 19.52 -18.21 -2.58
CA ASP A 182 18.62 -17.88 -3.70
C ASP A 182 18.66 -16.35 -3.95
N GLN A 183 18.69 -15.97 -5.23
CA GLN A 183 18.83 -14.59 -5.65
C GLN A 183 17.50 -13.84 -5.58
N ARG A 184 17.43 -12.75 -4.81
CA ARG A 184 16.25 -11.88 -4.66
C ARG A 184 16.47 -10.49 -5.26
N LYS A 185 15.36 -9.75 -5.45
CA LYS A 185 15.35 -8.34 -5.87
C LYS A 185 14.98 -7.46 -4.68
N CYS A 186 16.00 -6.99 -3.97
CA CYS A 186 15.81 -6.22 -2.73
C CYS A 186 15.87 -4.71 -3.00
N ARG A 187 15.21 -3.91 -2.16
CA ARG A 187 15.47 -2.45 -2.08
C ARG A 187 16.76 -2.22 -1.29
N SER A 188 17.58 -1.24 -1.66
CA SER A 188 18.80 -0.91 -0.92
C SER A 188 18.46 -0.29 0.44
N SER A 189 18.91 -0.94 1.53
CA SER A 189 18.75 -0.43 2.90
C SER A 189 19.68 0.74 3.21
N GLU A 190 20.84 0.83 2.55
CA GLU A 190 21.84 1.90 2.66
C GLU A 190 21.21 3.30 2.55
N GLU A 191 20.32 3.49 1.58
CA GLU A 191 19.64 4.76 1.33
C GLU A 191 18.73 5.17 2.50
N LEU A 192 18.14 4.20 3.20
CA LEU A 192 17.30 4.43 4.37
C LEU A 192 18.12 4.70 5.63
N TYR A 193 19.30 4.09 5.77
CA TYR A 193 20.27 4.45 6.82
C TYR A 193 20.83 5.86 6.61
N ASN A 194 21.22 6.21 5.38
CA ASN A 194 21.64 7.56 5.01
C ASN A 194 20.57 8.60 5.39
N ARG A 195 19.30 8.30 5.07
CA ARG A 195 18.16 9.15 5.43
C ARG A 195 17.92 9.25 6.95
N LEU A 196 18.01 8.14 7.69
CA LEU A 196 17.90 8.16 9.15
C LEU A 196 19.00 9.02 9.80
N ASN A 197 20.24 8.93 9.28
CA ASN A 197 21.37 9.71 9.78
C ASN A 197 21.26 11.22 9.49
N SER A 198 20.49 11.64 8.48
CA SER A 198 20.27 13.05 8.15
C SER A 198 18.98 13.66 8.72
N GLU A 199 17.89 12.87 8.82
CA GLU A 199 16.54 13.35 9.20
C GLU A 199 16.06 12.82 10.57
N GLY A 200 16.82 11.94 11.21
CA GLY A 200 16.45 11.24 12.44
C GLY A 200 16.26 12.16 13.65
N ILE A 201 15.25 11.85 14.48
CA ILE A 201 15.07 12.55 15.77
C ILE A 201 16.09 12.09 16.82
N ALA A 202 16.56 10.85 16.72
CA ALA A 202 17.64 10.32 17.52
C ALA A 202 19.00 10.79 16.95
N LYS A 203 19.78 11.55 17.74
CA LYS A 203 21.12 12.00 17.35
C LYS A 203 22.17 10.90 17.53
N ALA A 204 21.99 9.80 16.82
CA ALA A 204 22.90 8.66 16.76
C ALA A 204 23.16 8.30 15.30
N TYR A 205 24.37 7.81 15.01
CA TYR A 205 24.74 7.35 13.67
C TYR A 205 24.53 5.84 13.56
N PHE A 206 23.72 5.42 12.60
CA PHE A 206 23.35 4.03 12.37
C PHE A 206 23.83 3.58 10.98
N THR A 207 24.42 2.39 10.90
CA THR A 207 24.67 1.68 9.64
C THR A 207 23.85 0.39 9.62
N ALA A 208 23.77 -0.25 8.45
CA ALA A 208 23.42 -1.66 8.41
C ALA A 208 24.38 -2.43 9.34
N PRO A 209 23.88 -3.28 10.25
CA PRO A 209 24.75 -4.08 11.11
C PRO A 209 25.59 -5.06 10.31
N ASP A 210 26.80 -5.34 10.80
CA ASP A 210 27.71 -6.27 10.14
C ASP A 210 27.06 -7.65 9.98
N GLY A 211 27.18 -8.21 8.78
CA GLY A 211 26.57 -9.48 8.41
C GLY A 211 25.04 -9.45 8.18
N LEU A 212 24.42 -8.27 8.09
CA LEU A 212 23.02 -8.08 7.64
C LEU A 212 22.89 -7.33 6.30
N ASP A 213 23.98 -6.95 5.63
CA ASP A 213 23.90 -6.49 4.24
C ASP A 213 23.52 -7.66 3.32
N LEU A 214 22.54 -7.46 2.44
CA LEU A 214 22.08 -8.46 1.48
C LEU A 214 22.94 -8.50 0.21
N ARG A 215 23.85 -7.52 0.03
CA ARG A 215 24.86 -7.51 -1.01
C ARG A 215 25.93 -8.55 -0.69
N GLY A 216 25.97 -9.62 -1.48
CA GLY A 216 27.03 -10.64 -1.46
C GLY A 216 28.29 -10.21 -2.21
#